data_AF-A0ABC9VSV3-F1
#
_entry.id   AF-A0ABC9VSV3-F1
#
_cell.length_a   1.000
_cell.length_b   1.000
_cell.length_c   1.000
_cell.angle_alpha   90.00
_cell.angle_beta   90.00
_cell.angle_gamma   90.00
#
_symmetry.space_group_name_H-M   'P 1'
#
loop_
_entity.id
_entity.type
_entity.pdbx_description
1 polymer ?
#
loop_
_entity_poly.entity_id
_entity_poly.type
_entity_poly.pdbx_seq_one_letter_code
_entity_poly.pdbx_strand_id
1 'polypeptide(L)'
;MVNGSVSKWKPVMSGVPQGSDLGPIVFNILINAIDSGLECTLSKFADNIKLCGVVDTLEGRDTIQRDLNRLERWARANLMKFHKAKCKVLHVGRDNPKHDYRLGNGEWIESSPEEKDLGVLIDEKLNKSRQWALVAQKANRVLGCIKRSVTSRSREGILPLYSALVRPHLEDCIQLWGPQH
;
A
#
# COMPACT_ATOMS: atom_id res chain seq x y z
N MET A 1 1.07 -5.60 33.21
CA MET A 1 0.88 -5.92 34.64
C MET A 1 -0.38 -6.78 34.73
N VAL A 2 -0.24 -8.07 34.99
CA VAL A 2 -1.38 -8.95 35.29
C VAL A 2 -1.19 -9.34 36.74
N ASN A 3 -2.19 -9.06 37.59
CA ASN A 3 -2.15 -9.35 39.03
C ASN A 3 -0.85 -8.87 39.74
N GLY A 4 -0.43 -7.63 39.49
CA GLY A 4 0.74 -7.04 40.16
C GLY A 4 2.11 -7.55 39.71
N SER A 5 2.16 -8.53 38.79
CA SER A 5 3.41 -9.09 38.28
C SER A 5 3.86 -8.37 37.01
N VAL A 6 5.14 -8.04 36.94
CA VAL A 6 5.83 -7.46 35.77
C VAL A 6 6.76 -8.50 35.16
N SER A 7 6.80 -8.55 33.83
CA SER A 7 7.75 -9.41 33.10
C SER A 7 9.18 -8.91 33.28
N LYS A 8 10.15 -9.82 33.17
CA LYS A 8 11.57 -9.47 33.16
C LYS A 8 11.89 -8.56 31.96
N TRP A 9 12.75 -7.57 32.17
CA TRP A 9 13.28 -6.72 31.10
C TRP A 9 14.03 -7.57 30.08
N LYS A 10 13.84 -7.27 28.79
CA LYS A 10 14.66 -7.80 27.70
C LYS A 10 15.23 -6.64 26.89
N PRO A 11 16.52 -6.67 26.53
CA PRO A 11 17.09 -5.67 25.66
C PRO A 11 16.50 -5.81 24.24
N VAL A 12 16.14 -4.67 23.64
CA VAL A 12 15.76 -4.58 22.24
C VAL A 12 17.01 -4.22 21.46
N MET A 13 17.58 -5.18 20.73
CA MET A 13 18.84 -5.00 20.01
C MET A 13 18.67 -4.35 18.62
N SER A 14 17.45 -4.36 18.07
CA SER A 14 17.13 -3.74 16.80
C SER A 14 15.63 -3.44 16.70
N GLY A 15 15.28 -2.49 15.83
CA GLY A 15 13.92 -2.01 15.63
C GLY A 15 13.52 -0.88 16.59
N VAL A 16 12.46 -0.17 16.23
CA VAL A 16 11.86 0.87 17.09
C VAL A 16 10.62 0.29 17.78
N PRO A 17 10.39 0.54 19.08
CA PRO A 17 9.18 0.11 19.76
C PRO A 17 7.92 0.59 19.02
N GLN A 18 6.98 -0.33 18.79
CA GLN A 18 5.69 0.01 18.21
C GLN A 18 4.94 0.97 19.13
N GLY A 19 4.47 2.09 18.59
CA GLY A 19 3.85 3.18 19.37
C GLY A 19 4.82 4.28 19.81
N SER A 20 6.10 4.23 19.39
CA SER A 20 7.01 5.36 19.51
C SER A 20 6.64 6.47 18.53
N ASP A 21 6.53 7.71 19.02
CA ASP A 21 6.28 8.90 18.19
C ASP A 21 7.40 9.15 17.17
N LEU A 22 8.64 8.76 17.50
CA LEU A 22 9.81 8.96 16.63
C LEU A 22 10.03 7.80 15.65
N GLY A 23 9.41 6.63 15.87
CA GLY A 23 9.62 5.46 15.03
C GLY A 23 9.34 5.69 13.55
N PRO A 24 8.19 6.28 13.18
CA PRO A 24 7.89 6.60 11.78
C PRO A 24 8.92 7.55 11.14
N ILE A 25 9.41 8.55 11.89
CA ILE A 25 10.38 9.52 11.39
C ILE A 25 11.72 8.84 11.11
N VAL A 26 12.23 8.07 12.07
CA VAL A 26 13.49 7.33 11.93
C VAL A 26 13.41 6.33 10.79
N PHE A 27 12.28 5.63 10.64
CA PHE A 27 12.05 4.71 9.53
C PHE A 27 12.06 5.42 8.17
N ASN A 28 11.39 6.58 8.09
CA ASN A 28 11.39 7.39 6.86
C ASN A 28 12.78 7.87 6.47
N ILE A 29 13.62 8.27 7.45
CA ILE A 29 15.01 8.66 7.20
C ILE A 29 15.81 7.45 6.67
N LEU A 30 15.65 6.28 7.28
CA LEU A 30 16.33 5.05 6.84
C LEU A 30 15.96 4.70 5.40
N ILE A 31 14.67 4.65 5.08
CA ILE A 31 14.19 4.26 3.74
C ILE A 31 14.44 5.34 2.69
N ASN A 32 14.79 6.57 3.10
CA ASN A 32 14.98 7.65 2.14
C ASN A 32 16.12 7.37 1.14
N ALA A 33 17.12 6.58 1.51
CA ALA A 33 18.27 6.27 0.65
C ALA A 33 18.09 5.06 -0.28
N ILE A 34 16.95 4.36 -0.22
CA ILE A 34 16.74 3.10 -0.95
C ILE A 34 16.67 3.26 -2.48
N ASP A 35 16.31 4.44 -2.96
CA ASP A 35 16.17 4.80 -4.38
C ASP A 35 17.49 5.19 -5.05
N SER A 36 18.58 5.30 -4.28
CA SER A 36 19.88 5.69 -4.80
C SER A 36 20.37 4.72 -5.88
N GLY A 37 20.49 5.23 -7.11
CA GLY A 37 21.01 4.47 -8.25
C GLY A 37 20.00 3.54 -8.90
N LEU A 38 18.70 3.72 -8.65
CA LEU A 38 17.65 3.08 -9.45
C LEU A 38 17.41 3.85 -10.76
N GLU A 39 17.09 3.12 -11.81
CA GLU A 39 16.73 3.66 -13.13
C GLU A 39 15.20 3.77 -13.29
N CYS A 40 14.46 2.88 -12.66
CA CYS A 40 13.00 2.89 -12.56
C CYS A 40 12.49 3.87 -11.50
N THR A 41 11.24 4.28 -11.67
CA THR A 41 10.55 5.15 -10.70
C THR A 41 10.22 4.35 -9.44
N LEU A 42 10.65 4.86 -8.28
CA LEU A 42 10.31 4.29 -6.98
C LEU A 42 9.33 5.20 -6.23
N SER A 43 8.22 4.63 -5.78
CA SER A 43 7.29 5.27 -4.83
C SER A 43 7.35 4.55 -3.49
N LYS A 44 7.50 5.30 -2.39
CA LYS A 44 7.69 4.78 -1.03
C LYS A 44 6.66 5.41 -0.07
N PHE A 45 6.00 4.57 0.72
CA PHE A 45 5.12 4.99 1.81
C PHE A 45 5.23 4.01 2.97
N ALA A 46 5.90 4.44 4.04
CA ALA A 46 6.29 3.54 5.13
C ALA A 46 6.95 2.26 4.56
N ASP A 47 6.49 1.08 4.97
CA ASP A 47 6.99 -0.22 4.51
C ASP A 47 6.55 -0.60 3.09
N ASN A 48 5.58 0.11 2.50
CA ASN A 48 5.11 -0.17 1.15
C ASN A 48 5.96 0.57 0.11
N ILE A 49 6.48 -0.18 -0.86
CA ILE A 49 7.34 0.32 -1.93
C ILE A 49 6.81 -0.21 -3.26
N LYS A 50 6.79 0.66 -4.27
CA LYS A 50 6.39 0.34 -5.64
C LYS A 50 7.50 0.74 -6.58
N LEU A 51 8.01 -0.22 -7.34
CA LEU A 51 8.95 0.00 -8.43
C LEU A 51 8.17 -0.03 -9.75
N CYS A 52 8.25 1.04 -10.53
CA CYS A 52 7.51 1.19 -11.78
C CYS A 52 8.47 1.54 -12.92
N GLY A 53 8.30 0.89 -14.06
CA GLY A 53 9.10 1.14 -15.26
C GLY A 53 8.31 0.81 -16.52
N VAL A 54 8.71 1.41 -17.64
CA VAL A 54 8.18 1.08 -18.97
C VAL A 54 8.87 -0.19 -19.45
N VAL A 55 8.08 -1.12 -20.02
CA VAL A 55 8.55 -2.47 -20.39
C VAL A 55 8.08 -2.81 -21.81
N ASP A 56 8.41 -1.95 -22.75
CA ASP A 56 8.20 -2.15 -24.19
C ASP A 56 9.33 -2.96 -24.85
N THR A 57 10.47 -3.07 -24.17
CA THR A 57 11.69 -3.71 -24.65
C THR A 57 12.26 -4.71 -23.64
N LEU A 58 13.10 -5.63 -24.11
CA LEU A 58 13.88 -6.53 -23.23
C LEU A 58 14.81 -5.73 -22.31
N GLU A 59 15.31 -4.58 -22.76
CA GLU A 59 16.10 -3.68 -21.92
C GLU A 59 15.28 -3.15 -20.74
N GLY A 60 14.04 -2.69 -20.97
CA GLY A 60 13.14 -2.25 -19.90
C GLY A 60 12.88 -3.35 -18.85
N ARG A 61 12.69 -4.60 -19.31
CA ARG A 61 12.58 -5.76 -18.42
C ARG A 61 13.83 -5.94 -17.57
N ASP A 62 14.99 -5.93 -18.21
CA ASP A 62 16.27 -6.13 -17.54
C ASP A 62 16.56 -5.00 -16.55
N THR A 63 16.15 -3.76 -16.87
CA THR A 63 16.22 -2.61 -15.97
C THR A 63 15.41 -2.83 -14.70
N ILE A 64 14.15 -3.26 -14.80
CA ILE A 64 13.33 -3.59 -13.61
C ILE A 64 13.99 -4.69 -12.78
N GLN A 65 14.52 -5.75 -13.41
CA GLN A 65 15.17 -6.83 -12.67
C GLN A 65 16.48 -6.36 -12.00
N ARG A 66 17.27 -5.51 -12.65
CA ARG A 66 18.48 -4.90 -12.04
C ARG A 66 18.12 -4.08 -10.82
N ASP A 67 17.07 -3.28 -10.89
CA ASP A 67 16.62 -2.44 -9.79
C ASP A 67 16.02 -3.25 -8.65
N LEU A 68 15.24 -4.31 -8.92
CA LEU A 68 14.82 -5.27 -7.90
C LEU A 68 16.03 -5.90 -7.17
N ASN A 69 17.09 -6.26 -7.91
CA ASN A 69 18.31 -6.79 -7.31
C ASN A 69 19.05 -5.74 -6.46
N ARG A 70 19.04 -4.47 -6.87
CA ARG A 70 19.58 -3.35 -6.08
C ARG A 70 18.79 -3.16 -4.78
N LEU A 71 17.45 -3.15 -4.87
CA LEU A 71 16.55 -3.07 -3.70
C LEU A 71 16.79 -4.22 -2.73
N GLU A 72 16.92 -5.45 -3.22
CA GLU A 72 17.17 -6.61 -2.37
C GLU A 72 18.54 -6.53 -1.66
N ARG A 73 19.60 -6.11 -2.36
CA ARG A 73 20.92 -5.89 -1.74
C ARG A 73 20.87 -4.81 -0.68
N TRP A 74 20.19 -3.69 -0.96
CA TRP A 74 20.03 -2.60 0.00
C TRP A 74 19.28 -3.07 1.25
N ALA A 75 18.17 -3.80 1.08
CA ALA A 75 17.39 -4.32 2.20
C ALA A 75 18.26 -5.23 3.09
N ARG A 76 19.02 -6.16 2.50
CA ARG A 76 19.93 -7.05 3.24
C ARG A 76 21.01 -6.28 3.99
N ALA A 77 21.64 -5.29 3.35
CA ALA A 77 22.66 -4.45 3.99
C ALA A 77 22.12 -3.66 5.18
N ASN A 78 20.84 -3.32 5.17
CA ASN A 78 20.14 -2.62 6.25
C ASN A 78 19.34 -3.56 7.17
N LEU A 79 19.66 -4.87 7.16
CA LEU A 79 19.02 -5.90 8.00
C LEU A 79 17.49 -5.99 7.84
N MET A 80 17.00 -5.66 6.65
CA MET A 80 15.61 -5.75 6.25
C MET A 80 15.40 -6.88 5.23
N LYS A 81 14.16 -7.36 5.14
CA LYS A 81 13.76 -8.39 4.19
C LYS A 81 12.38 -8.08 3.64
N PHE A 82 12.22 -8.17 2.32
CA PHE A 82 10.91 -8.09 1.69
C PHE A 82 10.03 -9.27 2.09
N HIS A 83 8.77 -8.99 2.40
CA HIS A 83 7.77 -10.02 2.63
C HIS A 83 7.27 -10.55 1.28
N LYS A 84 8.03 -11.47 0.67
CA LYS A 84 7.81 -11.98 -0.69
C LYS A 84 6.35 -12.32 -1.01
N ALA A 85 5.63 -12.99 -0.12
CA ALA A 85 4.24 -13.38 -0.37
C ALA A 85 3.27 -12.19 -0.54
N LYS A 86 3.68 -10.98 -0.12
CA LYS A 86 2.96 -9.71 -0.33
C LYS A 86 3.49 -8.93 -1.55
N CYS A 87 4.64 -9.31 -2.10
CA CYS A 87 5.18 -8.69 -3.30
C CYS A 87 4.49 -9.29 -4.52
N LYS A 88 3.94 -8.42 -5.37
CA LYS A 88 3.14 -8.80 -6.53
C LYS A 88 3.58 -7.97 -7.74
N VAL A 89 3.48 -8.56 -8.93
CA VAL A 89 3.69 -7.85 -10.19
C VAL A 89 2.33 -7.51 -10.79
N LEU A 90 2.06 -6.22 -10.96
CA LEU A 90 0.88 -5.73 -11.68
C LEU A 90 1.31 -5.28 -13.07
N HIS A 91 0.88 -6.02 -14.10
CA HIS A 91 1.18 -5.69 -15.49
C HIS A 91 0.12 -4.72 -16.02
N VAL A 92 0.50 -3.46 -16.22
CA VAL A 92 -0.42 -2.43 -16.71
C VAL A 92 -0.24 -2.22 -18.21
N GLY A 93 -1.34 -2.07 -18.93
CA GLY A 93 -1.35 -1.74 -20.36
C GLY A 93 -1.74 -2.91 -21.27
N ARG A 94 -2.33 -2.58 -22.42
CA ARG A 94 -2.94 -3.57 -23.34
C ARG A 94 -1.91 -4.52 -23.96
N ASP A 95 -0.76 -3.99 -24.35
CA ASP A 95 0.28 -4.73 -25.08
C ASP A 95 1.46 -5.09 -24.17
N ASN A 96 1.20 -5.22 -22.87
CA ASN A 96 2.23 -5.58 -21.90
C ASN A 96 2.71 -7.02 -22.13
N PRO A 97 4.02 -7.27 -22.28
CA PRO A 97 4.58 -8.60 -22.55
C PRO A 97 4.53 -9.55 -21.34
N LYS A 98 4.07 -9.10 -20.18
CA LYS A 98 3.88 -9.88 -18.94
C LYS A 98 5.14 -10.63 -18.50
N HIS A 99 6.28 -9.95 -18.52
CA HIS A 99 7.55 -10.55 -18.10
C HIS A 99 7.56 -10.94 -16.62
N ASP A 100 8.22 -12.06 -16.33
CA ASP A 100 8.42 -12.52 -14.96
C ASP A 100 9.67 -11.90 -14.32
N TYR A 101 9.55 -11.62 -13.02
CA TYR A 101 10.59 -11.03 -12.19
C TYR A 101 10.87 -11.90 -10.96
N ARG A 102 12.10 -11.78 -10.44
CA ARG A 102 12.57 -12.53 -9.27
C ARG A 102 12.91 -11.61 -8.11
N LEU A 103 12.64 -12.07 -6.90
CA LEU A 103 12.97 -11.42 -5.64
C LEU A 103 13.14 -12.46 -4.54
N GLY A 104 14.02 -12.21 -3.55
CA GLY A 104 14.10 -13.06 -2.37
C GLY A 104 14.92 -14.33 -2.62
N ASN A 105 16.19 -14.17 -3.02
CA ASN A 105 17.07 -15.28 -3.45
C ASN A 105 16.70 -15.93 -4.78
N GLY A 106 16.22 -15.15 -5.76
CA GLY A 106 15.98 -15.64 -7.11
C GLY A 106 14.67 -16.40 -7.30
N GLU A 107 13.75 -16.33 -6.33
CA GLU A 107 12.41 -16.89 -6.48
C GLU A 107 11.50 -15.98 -7.31
N TRP A 108 10.53 -16.55 -8.02
CA TRP A 108 9.59 -15.79 -8.84
C TRP A 108 8.58 -15.01 -7.97
N ILE A 109 8.29 -13.77 -8.40
CA ILE A 109 7.22 -12.93 -7.85
C ILE A 109 5.92 -13.29 -8.58
N GLU A 110 4.83 -13.46 -7.83
CA GLU A 110 3.53 -13.77 -8.41
C GLU A 110 2.95 -12.53 -9.12
N SER A 111 2.43 -12.72 -10.33
CA SER A 111 1.67 -11.69 -11.02
C SER A 111 0.21 -11.66 -10.52
N SER A 112 -0.37 -10.47 -10.44
CA SER A 112 -1.75 -10.28 -10.01
C SER A 112 -2.47 -9.31 -10.96
N PRO A 113 -3.74 -9.57 -11.32
CA PRO A 113 -4.50 -8.67 -12.19
C PRO A 113 -4.96 -7.39 -11.47
N GLU A 114 -4.90 -7.37 -10.14
CA GLU A 114 -5.29 -6.23 -9.32
C GLU A 114 -4.50 -6.20 -8.01
N GLU A 115 -4.08 -5.01 -7.60
CA GLU A 115 -3.36 -4.82 -6.34
C GLU A 115 -3.90 -3.63 -5.57
N LYS A 116 -3.84 -3.74 -4.24
CA LYS A 116 -4.33 -2.70 -3.35
C LYS A 116 -3.17 -1.84 -2.87
N ASP A 117 -3.23 -0.56 -3.19
CA ASP A 117 -2.23 0.44 -2.85
C ASP A 117 -2.85 1.54 -1.99
N LEU A 118 -2.35 1.70 -0.76
CA LEU A 118 -2.82 2.70 0.22
C LEU A 118 -4.35 2.74 0.44
N GLY A 119 -5.05 1.62 0.23
CA GLY A 119 -6.51 1.57 0.37
C GLY A 119 -7.26 1.48 -0.96
N VAL A 120 -6.60 1.78 -2.08
CA VAL A 120 -7.20 1.86 -3.41
C VAL A 120 -6.86 0.62 -4.23
N LEU A 121 -7.86 0.00 -4.85
CA LEU A 121 -7.66 -1.09 -5.78
C LEU A 121 -7.25 -0.55 -7.16
N ILE A 122 -6.14 -1.04 -7.68
CA ILE A 122 -5.62 -0.72 -9.02
C ILE A 122 -5.64 -2.02 -9.82
N ASP A 123 -6.29 -2.02 -10.99
CA ASP A 123 -6.29 -3.18 -11.89
C ASP A 123 -5.37 -2.98 -13.11
N GLU A 124 -5.04 -4.08 -13.79
CA GLU A 124 -4.17 -4.11 -14.98
C GLU A 124 -4.66 -3.22 -16.14
N LYS A 125 -5.95 -2.86 -16.15
CA LYS A 125 -6.59 -2.01 -17.17
C LYS A 125 -6.78 -0.56 -16.72
N LEU A 126 -6.39 -0.24 -15.48
CA LEU A 126 -6.69 1.01 -14.80
C LEU A 126 -8.20 1.34 -14.78
N ASN A 127 -9.05 0.31 -14.78
CA ASN A 127 -10.50 0.49 -14.69
C ASN A 127 -10.93 0.74 -13.24
N LYS A 128 -11.68 1.81 -13.03
CA LYS A 128 -12.09 2.27 -11.70
C LYS A 128 -13.38 1.62 -11.21
N SER A 129 -14.10 0.91 -12.09
CA SER A 129 -15.46 0.40 -11.81
C SER A 129 -15.51 -0.52 -10.59
N ARG A 130 -14.50 -1.39 -10.43
CA ARG A 130 -14.42 -2.31 -9.28
C ARG A 130 -14.13 -1.58 -7.98
N GLN A 131 -13.21 -0.61 -8.01
CA GLN A 131 -12.95 0.26 -6.86
C GLN A 131 -14.21 1.04 -6.45
N TRP A 132 -14.97 1.58 -7.42
CA TRP A 132 -16.23 2.29 -7.14
C TRP A 132 -17.27 1.40 -6.47
N ALA A 133 -17.43 0.17 -6.95
CA ALA A 133 -18.34 -0.79 -6.33
C ALA A 133 -17.95 -1.09 -4.88
N LEU A 134 -16.65 -1.27 -4.59
CA LEU A 134 -16.15 -1.51 -3.23
C LEU A 134 -16.36 -0.31 -2.30
N VAL A 135 -16.05 0.90 -2.78
CA VAL A 135 -16.26 2.16 -2.05
C VAL A 135 -17.74 2.38 -1.74
N ALA A 136 -18.60 2.22 -2.75
CA ALA A 136 -20.06 2.34 -2.60
C ALA A 136 -20.59 1.29 -1.61
N GLN A 137 -20.11 0.05 -1.68
CA GLN A 137 -20.49 -1.01 -0.75
C GLN A 137 -20.12 -0.66 0.70
N LYS A 138 -18.90 -0.15 0.93
CA LYS A 138 -18.43 0.27 2.26
C LYS A 138 -19.28 1.42 2.81
N ALA A 139 -19.52 2.45 2.00
CA ALA A 139 -20.36 3.59 2.36
C ALA A 139 -21.81 3.14 2.67
N ASN A 140 -22.39 2.28 1.83
CA ASN A 140 -23.74 1.73 2.04
C ASN A 140 -23.84 0.89 3.31
N ARG A 141 -22.80 0.13 3.66
CA ARG A 141 -22.77 -0.63 4.91
C ARG A 141 -22.85 0.31 6.11
N VAL A 142 -22.07 1.39 6.13
CA VAL A 142 -22.09 2.39 7.20
C VAL A 142 -23.44 3.10 7.25
N LEU A 143 -23.98 3.51 6.11
CA LEU A 143 -25.32 4.11 6.03
C LEU A 143 -26.40 3.17 6.57
N GLY A 144 -26.31 1.87 6.24
CA GLY A 144 -27.20 0.85 6.78
C GLY A 144 -27.11 0.72 8.30
N CYS A 145 -25.91 0.84 8.88
CA CYS A 145 -25.73 0.88 10.33
C CYS A 145 -26.39 2.12 10.96
N ILE A 146 -26.18 3.32 10.39
CA ILE A 146 -26.83 4.55 10.86
C ILE A 146 -28.34 4.40 10.84
N LYS A 147 -28.91 3.88 9.74
CA LYS A 147 -30.34 3.62 9.61
C LYS A 147 -30.86 2.64 10.68
N ARG A 148 -30.09 1.63 11.08
CA ARG A 148 -30.54 0.69 12.12
C ARG A 148 -30.36 1.19 13.54
N SER A 149 -29.31 1.97 13.81
CA SER A 149 -28.91 2.35 15.17
C SER A 149 -29.47 3.69 15.64
N VAL A 150 -29.82 4.59 14.72
CA VAL A 150 -30.37 5.90 15.07
C VAL A 150 -31.88 5.85 14.94
N THR A 151 -32.62 6.24 15.98
CA THR A 151 -34.09 6.24 15.96
C THR A 151 -34.64 7.47 15.23
N SER A 152 -34.00 8.64 15.41
CA SER A 152 -34.38 9.87 14.72
C SER A 152 -34.06 9.79 13.22
N ARG A 153 -34.99 10.25 12.39
CA ARG A 153 -34.82 10.45 10.95
C ARG A 153 -34.76 11.92 10.56
N SER A 154 -34.64 12.82 11.53
CA SER A 154 -34.53 14.24 11.26
C SER A 154 -33.27 14.54 10.45
N ARG A 155 -33.35 15.56 9.60
CA ARG A 155 -32.22 16.02 8.81
C ARG A 155 -31.05 16.42 9.72
N GLU A 156 -31.35 17.05 10.83
CA GLU A 156 -30.41 17.55 11.84
C GLU A 156 -29.64 16.42 12.53
N GLY A 157 -30.24 15.22 12.65
CA GLY A 157 -29.58 14.05 13.21
C GLY A 157 -28.81 13.21 12.18
N ILE A 158 -29.38 13.01 10.99
CA ILE A 158 -28.79 12.14 9.97
C ILE A 158 -27.66 12.83 9.21
N LEU A 159 -27.78 14.13 8.91
CA LEU A 159 -26.82 14.84 8.08
C LEU A 159 -25.41 14.92 8.69
N PRO A 160 -25.24 15.21 10.00
CA PRO A 160 -23.91 15.16 10.63
C PRO A 160 -23.30 13.77 10.59
N LEU A 161 -24.11 12.72 10.87
CA LEU A 161 -23.63 11.33 10.87
C LEU A 161 -23.23 10.86 9.47
N TYR A 162 -24.02 11.20 8.46
CA TYR A 162 -23.66 10.92 7.06
C TYR A 162 -22.35 11.62 6.69
N SER A 163 -22.21 12.90 7.01
CA SER A 163 -21.02 13.69 6.69
C SER A 163 -19.77 13.21 7.41
N ALA A 164 -19.89 12.73 8.64
CA ALA A 164 -18.76 12.27 9.44
C ALA A 164 -18.36 10.81 9.17
N LEU A 165 -19.31 9.94 8.78
CA LEU A 165 -19.07 8.49 8.72
C LEU A 165 -19.22 7.88 7.32
N VAL A 166 -20.10 8.40 6.48
CA VAL A 166 -20.36 7.84 5.14
C VAL A 166 -19.55 8.58 4.09
N ARG A 167 -19.65 9.92 4.09
CA ARG A 167 -18.98 10.80 3.12
C ARG A 167 -17.47 10.58 3.03
N PRO A 168 -16.71 10.40 4.14
CA PRO A 168 -15.26 10.18 4.03
C PRO A 168 -14.90 8.92 3.23
N HIS A 169 -15.74 7.88 3.23
CA HIS A 169 -15.49 6.70 2.41
C HIS A 169 -15.65 6.96 0.91
N LEU A 170 -16.52 7.89 0.54
CA LEU A 170 -16.76 8.25 -0.86
C LEU A 170 -15.73 9.26 -1.39
N GLU A 171 -15.16 10.08 -0.51
CA GLU A 171 -14.24 11.18 -0.87
C GLU A 171 -12.77 10.87 -0.61
N ASP A 172 -12.45 9.87 0.22
CA ASP A 172 -11.08 9.40 0.42
C ASP A 172 -10.42 9.14 -0.93
N CYS A 173 -9.15 9.50 -1.14
CA CYS A 173 -8.40 9.27 -2.38
C CYS A 173 -9.02 9.83 -3.69
N ILE A 174 -9.90 10.84 -3.62
CA ILE A 174 -10.57 11.44 -4.80
C ILE A 174 -9.61 11.92 -5.91
N GLN A 175 -8.41 12.39 -5.53
CA GLN A 175 -7.37 12.82 -6.46
C GLN A 175 -6.95 11.73 -7.45
N LEU A 176 -7.06 10.46 -7.06
CA LEU A 176 -6.69 9.33 -7.91
C LEU A 176 -7.73 9.04 -9.00
N TRP A 177 -9.01 9.40 -8.77
CA TRP A 177 -10.09 9.06 -9.70
C TRP A 177 -10.82 10.23 -10.35
N GLY A 178 -10.77 11.43 -9.77
CA GLY A 178 -11.24 12.69 -10.37
C GLY A 178 -10.12 13.72 -10.41
N PRO A 179 -9.09 13.54 -11.26
CA PRO A 179 -8.02 14.52 -11.40
C PRO A 179 -8.63 15.85 -11.88
N GLN A 180 -8.47 16.90 -11.09
CA GLN A 180 -8.71 18.27 -11.55
C GLN A 180 -7.51 18.65 -12.41
N HIS A 181 -7.74 18.86 -13.70
CA HIS A 181 -6.82 19.57 -14.57
C HIS A 181 -7.20 21.04 -14.63
#